data_AF-A0A7X6VKY0-F1
#
_entry.id   AF-A0A7X6VKY0-F1
#
_cell.length_a   1.000
_cell.length_b   1.000
_cell.length_c   1.000
_cell.angle_alpha   90.00
_cell.angle_beta   90.00
_cell.angle_gamma   90.00
#
_symmetry.space_group_name_H-M   'P 1'
#
loop_
_entity.id
_entity.type
_entity.pdbx_description
1 polymer ?
#
loop_
_entity_poly.entity_id
_entity_poly.type
_entity_poly.pdbx_seq_one_letter_code
_entity_poly.pdbx_strand_id
1 'polypeptide(L)' 'MFIPLEGQGIVSILKVVALIRHGAETAIYLKDGTLLATGFRPETLRKRYNAFRKEARVAARPLRLRMGG' A
#
# COMPACT_ATOMS: atom_id res chain seq x y z
N MET A 1 -6.35 -0.75 5.14
CA MET A 1 -5.05 -0.17 4.70
C MET A 1 -4.84 -0.52 3.24
N PHE A 2 -4.40 0.43 2.42
CA PHE A 2 -4.20 0.24 0.99
C PHE A 2 -2.73 0.40 0.62
N ILE A 3 -2.27 -0.36 -0.37
CA ILE A 3 -0.92 -0.28 -0.93
C ILE A 3 -1.06 0.29 -2.35
N PRO A 4 -0.49 1.47 -2.64
CA PRO A 4 -0.46 2.00 -4.00
C PRO A 4 0.54 1.24 -4.89
N LEU A 5 0.11 0.87 -6.09
CA LEU A 5 0.88 0.15 -7.11
C LEU A 5 1.18 1.08 -8.31
N GLU A 6 2.23 0.81 -9.09
CA GLU A 6 2.54 1.60 -10.29
C GLU A 6 1.56 1.27 -11.41
N GLY A 7 0.98 2.29 -12.04
CA GLY A 7 0.15 2.13 -13.25
C GLY A 7 -1.19 1.41 -13.06
N GLN A 8 -1.36 0.58 -12.02
CA GLN A 8 -2.50 -0.32 -11.84
C GLN A 8 -3.42 0.01 -10.64
N GLY A 9 -3.15 1.11 -9.92
CA GLY A 9 -4.06 1.63 -8.88
C GLY A 9 -3.69 1.26 -7.44
N ILE A 10 -4.68 1.02 -6.58
CA ILE A 10 -4.51 0.71 -5.15
C ILE A 10 -4.98 -0.73 -4.85
N VAL A 11 -4.21 -1.48 -4.05
CA VAL A 11 -4.63 -2.80 -3.55
C VAL A 11 -4.95 -2.73 -2.06
N SER A 12 -6.04 -3.37 -1.64
CA SER A 12 -6.39 -3.50 -0.23
C SER A 12 -5.48 -4.54 0.44
N ILE A 13 -4.87 -4.20 1.58
CA ILE A 13 -4.06 -5.14 2.37
C ILE A 13 -4.84 -6.40 2.74
N LEU A 14 -6.16 -6.28 2.90
CA LEU A 14 -7.01 -7.40 3.32
C LEU A 14 -7.09 -8.50 2.25
N LYS A 15 -6.76 -8.15 1.00
CA LYS A 15 -6.67 -9.10 -0.12
C LYS A 15 -5.26 -9.67 -0.30
N VAL A 16 -4.25 -9.11 0.38
CA VAL A 16 -2.85 -9.54 0.25
C VAL A 16 -2.56 -10.66 1.24
N VAL A 17 -1.98 -11.74 0.73
CA VAL A 17 -1.48 -12.88 1.51
C VAL A 17 0.01 -12.69 1.81
N ALA A 18 0.80 -12.34 0.80
CA ALA A 18 2.24 -12.18 0.94
C ALA A 18 2.80 -11.10 0.00
N LEU A 19 3.86 -10.43 0.46
CA LEU A 19 4.71 -9.54 -0.34
C LEU A 19 6.10 -10.18 -0.39
N ILE A 20 6.54 -10.60 -1.57
CA ILE A 20 7.79 -11.35 -1.74
C ILE A 20 8.71 -10.57 -2.68
N ARG A 21 10.00 -10.52 -2.36
CA ARG A 21 11.00 -9.99 -3.29
C ARG A 21 11.19 -11.00 -4.43
N HIS A 22 10.94 -10.56 -5.65
CA HIS A 22 11.18 -11.36 -6.85
C HIS A 22 12.22 -10.64 -7.71
N GLY A 23 13.49 -11.07 -7.58
CA GLY A 23 14.62 -10.39 -8.23
C GLY A 23 14.78 -8.93 -7.76
N ALA A 24 14.61 -8.00 -8.69
CA ALA A 24 14.66 -6.54 -8.44
C ALA A 24 13.29 -5.93 -8.09
N GLU A 25 12.23 -6.74 -8.10
CA GLU A 25 10.85 -6.31 -7.99
C GLU A 25 10.16 -6.90 -6.75
N THR A 26 8.92 -6.46 -6.51
CA THR A 26 8.07 -6.99 -5.44
C THR A 26 6.87 -7.68 -6.07
N ALA A 27 6.69 -8.95 -5.75
CA ALA A 27 5.52 -9.73 -6.11
C ALA A 27 4.50 -9.73 -4.96
N ILE A 28 3.22 -9.54 -5.28
CA ILE A 28 2.11 -9.51 -4.33
C ILE A 28 1.21 -10.70 -4.61
N TYR A 29 1.11 -11.60 -3.65
CA TYR A 29 0.17 -12.72 -3.70
C TYR A 29 -1.16 -12.30 -3.09
N LEU A 30 -2.24 -12.46 -3.86
CA LEU A 30 -3.60 -12.16 -3.42
C LEU A 30 -4.33 -13.42 -2.95
N LYS A 31 -5.37 -13.23 -2.14
CA LYS A 31 -6.19 -14.32 -1.57
C LYS A 31 -6.94 -15.13 -2.62
N ASP A 32 -7.21 -14.55 -3.78
CA ASP A 32 -7.85 -15.22 -4.91
C ASP A 32 -6.86 -16.07 -5.73
N GLY A 33 -5.60 -16.16 -5.29
CA GLY A 33 -4.53 -16.89 -6.00
C GLY A 33 -3.84 -16.07 -7.09
N THR A 34 -4.27 -14.82 -7.32
CA THR A 34 -3.64 -13.94 -8.32
C THR A 34 -2.30 -13.43 -7.83
N LEU A 35 -1.34 -13.35 -8.76
CA LEU A 35 -0.04 -12.73 -8.54
C LEU A 35 0.02 -11.37 -9.24
N LEU A 36 0.32 -10.31 -8.49
CA LEU A 36 0.65 -9.02 -9.05
C LEU A 36 2.16 -8.79 -8.95
N ALA A 37 2.84 -8.80 -10.10
CA ALA A 37 4.22 -8.33 -10.18
C ALA A 37 4.21 -6.80 -10.20
N THR A 38 4.90 -6.17 -9.26
CA THR A 38 5.05 -4.71 -9.23
C THR A 38 6.46 -4.35 -9.69
N GLY A 39 6.58 -3.35 -10.57
CA GLY A 39 7.88 -2.80 -10.99
C GLY A 39 8.66 -2.11 -9.87
N PHE A 40 8.16 -2.14 -8.62
CA PHE A 40 8.82 -1.49 -7.49
C PHE A 40 9.85 -2.40 -6.82
N ARG A 41 11.05 -1.83 -6.71
CA ARG A 41 11.98 -2.22 -5.65
C ARG A 41 11.29 -2.05 -4.28
N PRO A 42 11.52 -2.96 -3.32
CA PRO A 42 10.91 -2.89 -1.98
C PRO A 42 11.06 -1.52 -1.29
N GLU A 43 12.15 -0.80 -1.55
CA GLU A 43 12.39 0.54 -1.00
C GLU A 43 11.41 1.60 -1.53
N THR A 44 11.04 1.53 -2.81
CA THR A 44 10.08 2.46 -3.43
C THR A 44 8.69 2.24 -2.84
N LEU A 45 8.29 0.99 -2.62
CA LEU A 45 7.01 0.65 -2.00
C LEU A 45 6.94 1.19 -0.56
N ARG A 46 8.02 1.02 0.23
CA ARG A 46 8.14 1.57 1.58
C ARG A 46 7.99 3.10 1.60
N LYS A 47 8.70 3.80 0.70
CA LYS A 47 8.62 5.27 0.58
C LYS A 47 7.20 5.72 0.26
N ARG A 48 6.56 5.11 -0.75
CA ARG A 48 5.19 5.44 -1.17
C ARG A 48 4.16 5.18 -0.08
N TYR A 49 4.28 4.05 0.63
CA TYR A 49 3.40 3.74 1.76
C TYR A 49 3.53 4.76 2.90
N ASN A 50 4.76 5.16 3.25
CA ASN A 50 4.98 6.17 4.29
C ASN A 50 4.42 7.55 3.90
N ALA A 51 4.57 7.94 2.63
CA ALA A 51 3.96 9.17 2.10
C ALA A 51 2.42 9.12 2.21
N PHE A 52 1.81 8.04 1.71
CA PHE A 52 0.37 7.82 1.79
C PHE A 52 -0.15 7.88 3.24
N ARG A 53 0.55 7.22 4.19
CA ARG A 53 0.17 7.30 5.62
C ARG A 53 0.24 8.71 6.17
N LYS A 54 1.28 9.48 5.81
CA LYS A 54 1.44 10.86 6.28
C LYS A 54 0.29 11.73 5.79
N GLU A 55 -0.04 11.64 4.50
CA GLU A 55 -1.16 12.35 3.88
C GLU A 55 -2.50 11.95 4.51
N ALA A 56 -2.75 10.64 4.66
CA ALA A 56 -3.97 10.15 5.30
C ALA A 56 -4.11 10.66 6.74
N ARG A 57 -3.02 10.74 7.52
CA ARG A 57 -3.05 11.33 8.87
C ARG A 57 -3.39 12.81 8.83
N VAL A 58 -2.82 13.58 7.90
CA VAL A 58 -3.12 15.02 7.75
C VAL A 58 -4.59 15.20 7.37
N ALA A 59 -5.08 14.45 6.39
CA ALA A 59 -6.48 14.48 5.95
C ALA A 59 -7.46 14.07 7.06
N ALA A 60 -7.06 13.16 7.97
CA ALA A 60 -7.87 12.74 9.10
C ALA A 60 -7.89 13.75 10.28
N ARG A 61 -7.02 14.78 10.30
CA ARG A 61 -7.01 15.80 11.37
C ARG A 61 -8.35 16.55 11.53
N PRO A 62 -8.96 17.10 10.47
CA PRO A 62 -10.27 17.76 10.59
C PRO A 62 -11.37 16.82 11.06
N LEU A 63 -11.29 15.52 10.73
CA LEU A 63 -12.24 14.50 11.19
C LEU A 63 -12.05 14.17 12.68
N ARG A 64 -10.81 14.11 13.16
CA ARG A 64 -10.51 13.91 14.60
C ARG A 64 -10.98 15.08 15.47
N LEU A 65 -10.81 16.31 15.00
CA LEU A 65 -11.28 17.51 15.73
C LEU A 65 -12.81 17.54 15.89
N ARG A 66 -13.56 16.89 14.98
CA ARG A 66 -15.03 16.79 15.05
C ARG A 66 -15.54 15.69 15.96
N MET A 67 -14.71 14.71 16.35
CA MET A 67 -15.16 13.53 17.11
C MET A 67 -14.76 13.54 18.60
N GLY A 68 -14.24 14.66 19.12
CA GLY A 68 -13.81 14.76 20.52
C GLY A 68 -12.45 14.08 20.75
N GLY A 69 -11.54 14.79 21.42
CA GLY A 69 -10.17 14.36 21.68
C GLY A 69 -10.04 13.16 22.61
#